data_AF-A0A960SGY1-F1
#
_entry.id   AF-A0A960SGY1-F1
#
_cell.length_a   1.000
_cell.length_b   1.000
_cell.length_c   1.000
_cell.angle_alpha   90.00
_cell.angle_beta   90.00
_cell.angle_gamma   90.00
#
_symmetry.space_group_name_H-M   'P 1'
#
loop_
_entity.id
_entity.type
_entity.pdbx_description
1 polymer ?
#
loop_
_entity_poly.entity_id
_entity_poly.type
_entity_poly.pdbx_seq_one_letter_code
_entity_poly.pdbx_strand_id
1 'polypeptide(L)'
;DARVAKHPEMTFVAFHLGSMSHDVGMVDSRLAIYPNMYVGVAARVQFLMRQPSEKVRDFFIKYQDRILYGTDLSIENWRDERSAPETAEERARFKERSRKMYEDQWNYFSSDGMATYLGYTTRGLNLPTEVLEKFYYKNAQKVIPGL
;
A
#
# COMPACT_ATOMS: atom_id res chain seq x y z
N ASP A 1 -17.88 -6.73 1.76
CA ASP A 1 -18.71 -6.70 2.99
C ASP A 1 -19.42 -8.03 3.24
N ALA A 2 -20.46 -8.41 2.50
CA ALA A 2 -21.22 -9.66 2.76
C ALA A 2 -20.39 -10.95 2.84
N ARG A 3 -19.36 -11.10 1.97
CA ARG A 3 -18.44 -12.26 2.01
C ARG A 3 -17.55 -12.25 3.24
N VAL A 4 -17.02 -11.09 3.62
CA VAL A 4 -16.16 -10.94 4.80
C VAL A 4 -16.94 -11.27 6.07
N ALA A 5 -18.17 -10.76 6.17
CA ALA A 5 -19.08 -11.01 7.29
C ALA A 5 -19.46 -12.49 7.44
N LYS A 6 -19.68 -13.18 6.32
CA LYS A 6 -20.11 -14.59 6.31
C LYS A 6 -19.00 -15.56 6.74
N HIS A 7 -17.74 -15.15 6.68
CA HIS A 7 -16.58 -16.02 6.89
C HIS A 7 -15.62 -15.42 7.93
N PRO A 8 -16.03 -15.31 9.21
CA PRO A 8 -15.24 -14.62 10.25
C PRO A 8 -13.89 -15.29 10.55
N GLU A 9 -13.76 -16.59 10.28
CA GLU A 9 -12.51 -17.35 10.48
C GLU A 9 -11.54 -17.24 9.30
N MET A 10 -11.99 -16.71 8.15
CA MET A 10 -11.16 -16.50 6.98
C MET A 10 -10.55 -15.10 7.01
N THR A 11 -9.23 -15.02 6.82
CA THR A 11 -8.55 -13.73 6.62
C THR A 11 -8.79 -13.23 5.20
N PHE A 12 -9.28 -11.99 5.08
CA PHE A 12 -9.45 -11.30 3.80
C PHE A 12 -8.44 -10.18 3.64
N VAL A 13 -7.66 -10.18 2.56
CA VAL A 13 -6.76 -9.07 2.21
C VAL A 13 -7.35 -8.30 1.03
N ALA A 14 -7.92 -7.13 1.31
CA ALA A 14 -8.52 -6.26 0.31
C ALA A 14 -7.48 -5.26 -0.23
N PHE A 15 -6.79 -5.64 -1.31
CA PHE A 15 -5.85 -4.76 -2.01
C PHE A 15 -6.51 -3.49 -2.58
N HIS A 16 -5.68 -2.52 -2.95
CA HIS A 16 -6.09 -1.19 -3.40
C HIS A 16 -7.02 -0.48 -2.39
N LEU A 17 -6.79 -0.71 -1.09
CA LEU A 17 -7.60 -0.21 0.02
C LEU A 17 -9.09 -0.60 -0.11
N GLY A 18 -9.37 -1.81 -0.60
CA GLY A 18 -10.73 -2.28 -0.88
C GLY A 18 -11.47 -1.42 -1.92
N SER A 19 -10.74 -0.80 -2.85
CA SER A 19 -11.25 0.18 -3.82
C SER A 19 -11.83 1.46 -3.22
N MET A 20 -11.58 1.73 -1.94
CA MET A 20 -12.02 2.93 -1.22
C MET A 20 -10.88 3.94 -1.00
N SER A 21 -9.80 3.83 -1.78
CA SER A 21 -8.56 4.60 -1.61
C SER A 21 -8.70 6.12 -1.58
N HIS A 22 -9.80 6.68 -2.10
CA HIS A 22 -10.07 8.11 -2.12
C HIS A 22 -10.45 8.68 -0.74
N ASP A 23 -10.87 7.83 0.20
CA ASP A 23 -11.21 8.23 1.57
C ASP A 23 -10.88 7.12 2.58
N VAL A 24 -9.85 7.35 3.41
CA VAL A 24 -9.46 6.40 4.48
C VAL A 24 -10.57 6.21 5.53
N GLY A 25 -11.52 7.14 5.65
CA GLY A 25 -12.68 7.00 6.54
C GLY A 25 -13.65 5.90 6.10
N MET A 26 -13.77 5.68 4.79
CA MET A 26 -14.55 4.55 4.26
C MET A 26 -13.89 3.21 4.57
N VAL A 27 -12.55 3.16 4.52
CA VAL A 27 -11.75 1.98 4.87
C VAL A 27 -11.83 1.71 6.37
N ASP A 28 -11.65 2.75 7.19
CA ASP A 28 -11.80 2.73 8.65
C ASP A 28 -13.13 2.07 9.06
N SER A 29 -14.23 2.52 8.45
CA SER A 29 -15.57 1.99 8.74
C SER A 29 -15.67 0.47 8.53
N ARG A 30 -14.95 -0.10 7.54
CA ARG A 30 -14.96 -1.55 7.29
C ARG A 30 -14.02 -2.29 8.22
N LEU A 31 -12.82 -1.76 8.46
CA LEU A 31 -11.85 -2.36 9.39
C LEU A 31 -12.38 -2.37 10.84
N ALA A 32 -13.21 -1.40 11.22
CA ALA A 32 -13.89 -1.40 12.52
C ALA A 32 -14.91 -2.53 12.66
N ILE A 33 -15.64 -2.86 11.60
CA ILE A 33 -16.71 -3.88 11.60
C ILE A 33 -16.13 -5.29 11.40
N TYR A 34 -15.09 -5.43 10.57
CA TYR A 34 -14.54 -6.71 10.14
C TYR A 34 -13.14 -6.94 10.70
N PRO A 35 -12.98 -7.60 11.87
CA PRO A 35 -11.68 -7.87 12.46
C PRO A 35 -10.80 -8.82 11.61
N ASN A 36 -11.43 -9.64 10.77
CA ASN A 36 -10.78 -10.58 9.84
C ASN A 36 -10.37 -9.95 8.49
N MET A 37 -10.54 -8.63 8.33
CA MET A 37 -10.16 -7.89 7.13
C MET A 37 -8.85 -7.13 7.31
N TYR A 38 -7.98 -7.27 6.33
CA TYR A 38 -6.74 -6.52 6.10
C TYR A 38 -6.88 -5.73 4.80
N VAL A 39 -6.07 -4.70 4.61
CA VAL A 39 -6.01 -3.92 3.37
C VAL A 39 -4.59 -3.78 2.85
N GLY A 40 -4.42 -3.81 1.53
CA GLY A 40 -3.15 -3.52 0.87
C GLY A 40 -3.19 -2.18 0.15
N VAL A 41 -2.13 -1.38 0.23
CA VAL A 41 -2.08 -0.05 -0.42
C VAL A 41 -1.96 -0.17 -1.95
N ALA A 42 -1.05 -1.01 -2.46
CA ALA A 42 -0.87 -1.23 -3.90
C ALA A 42 -0.67 0.10 -4.68
N ALA A 43 -1.18 0.18 -5.90
CA ALA A 43 -1.13 1.36 -6.79
C ALA A 43 -1.92 2.60 -6.31
N ARG A 44 -2.13 2.78 -5.00
CA ARG A 44 -3.03 3.82 -4.44
C ARG A 44 -2.36 4.88 -3.57
N VAL A 45 -1.03 4.92 -3.48
CA VAL A 45 -0.31 5.91 -2.65
C VAL A 45 -0.70 7.36 -2.98
N GLN A 46 -0.85 7.71 -4.26
CA GLN A 46 -1.29 9.02 -4.74
C GLN A 46 -2.68 9.42 -4.23
N PHE A 47 -3.58 8.48 -3.94
CA PHE A 47 -4.90 8.79 -3.35
C PHE A 47 -4.81 9.08 -1.86
N LEU A 48 -3.86 8.45 -1.16
CA LEU A 48 -3.54 8.80 0.22
C LEU A 48 -2.97 10.21 0.28
N MET A 49 -2.04 10.57 -0.61
CA MET A 49 -1.41 11.90 -0.65
C MET A 49 -2.37 13.05 -0.96
N ARG A 50 -3.54 12.76 -1.55
CA ARG A 50 -4.59 13.76 -1.82
C ARG A 50 -5.48 14.05 -0.60
N GLN A 51 -5.32 13.30 0.48
CA GLN A 51 -6.05 13.49 1.73
C GLN A 51 -5.17 14.25 2.74
N PRO A 52 -5.74 14.85 3.80
CA PRO A 52 -4.94 15.47 4.85
C PRO A 52 -3.95 14.47 5.47
N SER A 53 -2.66 14.81 5.47
CA SER A 53 -1.58 13.88 5.91
C SER A 53 -1.79 13.37 7.33
N GLU A 54 -2.26 14.22 8.25
CA GLU A 54 -2.55 13.82 9.63
C GLU A 54 -3.68 12.77 9.70
N LYS A 55 -4.76 12.95 8.93
CA LYS A 55 -5.86 11.97 8.84
C LYS A 55 -5.34 10.60 8.36
N VAL A 56 -4.48 10.60 7.34
CA VAL A 56 -3.90 9.36 6.81
C VAL A 56 -2.94 8.74 7.83
N ARG A 57 -2.11 9.55 8.47
CA ARG A 57 -1.17 9.11 9.52
C ARG A 57 -1.91 8.40 10.65
N ASP A 58 -2.97 9.01 11.17
CA ASP A 58 -3.77 8.45 12.26
C ASP A 58 -4.44 7.14 11.84
N PHE A 59 -4.92 7.04 10.60
CA PHE A 59 -5.44 5.80 10.03
C PHE A 59 -4.38 4.67 10.03
N PHE A 60 -3.15 4.98 9.60
CA PHE A 60 -2.06 4.01 9.60
C PHE A 60 -1.67 3.55 11.01
N ILE A 61 -1.67 4.45 12.00
CA ILE A 61 -1.36 4.08 13.39
C ILE A 61 -2.49 3.24 14.00
N LYS A 62 -3.75 3.64 13.80
CA LYS A 62 -4.94 2.94 14.32
C LYS A 62 -5.01 1.50 13.79
N TYR A 63 -4.63 1.29 12.54
CA TYR A 63 -4.70 -0.01 11.86
C TYR A 63 -3.33 -0.59 11.49
N GLN A 64 -2.30 -0.25 12.25
CA GLN A 64 -0.92 -0.65 11.98
C GLN A 64 -0.72 -2.15 11.83
N ASP A 65 -1.56 -2.98 12.45
CA ASP A 65 -1.50 -4.44 12.37
C ASP A 65 -2.32 -5.04 11.22
N ARG A 66 -2.94 -4.20 10.37
CA ARG A 66 -3.89 -4.62 9.33
C ARG A 66 -3.72 -3.95 7.96
N ILE A 67 -2.68 -3.14 7.78
CA ILE A 67 -2.37 -2.47 6.51
C ILE A 67 -1.07 -3.05 5.94
N LEU A 68 -1.07 -3.45 4.68
CA LEU A 68 0.06 -4.04 3.97
C LEU A 68 0.57 -3.09 2.88
N TYR A 69 1.88 -3.05 2.74
CA TYR A 69 2.52 -2.46 1.58
C TYR A 69 2.43 -3.41 0.38
N GLY A 70 2.34 -2.82 -0.81
CA GLY A 70 2.40 -3.52 -2.08
C GLY A 70 2.62 -2.50 -3.18
N THR A 71 3.38 -2.87 -4.19
CA THR A 71 3.70 -1.96 -5.31
C THR A 71 2.67 -1.99 -6.42
N ASP A 72 1.97 -3.13 -6.58
CA ASP A 72 1.17 -3.46 -7.77
C ASP A 72 2.00 -3.48 -9.07
N LEU A 73 3.33 -3.55 -8.93
CA LEU A 73 4.22 -3.75 -10.06
C LEU A 73 4.21 -5.22 -10.43
N SER A 74 3.89 -5.50 -11.69
CA SER A 74 4.06 -6.81 -12.28
C SER A 74 5.27 -6.84 -13.18
N ILE A 75 6.01 -7.94 -13.14
CA ILE A 75 7.01 -8.26 -14.16
C ILE A 75 6.29 -8.77 -15.44
N GLU A 76 5.09 -9.36 -15.29
CA GLU A 76 4.34 -10.04 -16.36
C GLU A 76 3.15 -9.27 -16.97
N ASN A 77 2.53 -8.29 -16.29
CA ASN A 77 1.33 -7.60 -16.82
C ASN A 77 1.65 -6.47 -17.80
N TRP A 78 2.66 -6.65 -18.63
CA TRP A 78 2.66 -6.03 -19.95
C TRP A 78 1.84 -6.94 -20.86
N ARG A 79 0.53 -6.68 -20.96
CA ARG A 79 -0.47 -7.44 -21.74
C ARG A 79 -0.30 -7.32 -23.25
N ASP A 80 0.93 -7.36 -23.71
CA ASP A 80 1.31 -7.64 -25.08
C ASP A 80 2.61 -8.44 -24.98
N GLU A 81 2.68 -9.61 -25.64
CA GLU A 81 3.87 -10.47 -25.72
C GLU A 81 5.12 -9.76 -26.34
N ARG A 82 5.06 -8.45 -26.56
CA ARG A 82 6.11 -7.57 -27.07
C ARG A 82 6.71 -6.63 -26.01
N SER A 83 6.40 -6.81 -24.73
CA SER A 83 6.67 -5.76 -23.71
C SER A 83 7.14 -6.26 -22.35
N ALA A 84 7.44 -7.56 -22.20
CA ALA A 84 8.40 -7.93 -21.16
C ALA A 84 9.72 -7.18 -21.45
N PRO A 85 10.49 -6.74 -20.45
CA PRO A 85 11.82 -6.21 -20.71
C PRO A 85 12.71 -7.35 -21.25
N GLU A 86 12.66 -7.55 -22.57
CA GLU A 86 13.35 -8.59 -23.32
C GLU A 86 14.86 -8.34 -23.27
N THR A 87 15.25 -7.06 -23.32
CA THR A 87 16.64 -6.63 -23.28
C THR A 87 17.12 -6.36 -21.85
N ALA A 88 18.44 -6.48 -21.64
CA ALA A 88 19.08 -6.12 -20.38
C ALA A 88 18.85 -4.63 -20.02
N GLU A 89 18.78 -3.76 -21.03
CA GLU A 89 18.52 -2.34 -20.84
C GLU A 89 17.10 -2.06 -20.34
N GLU A 90 16.09 -2.73 -20.89
CA GLU A 90 14.71 -2.58 -20.41
C GLU A 90 14.56 -3.08 -18.97
N ARG A 91 15.26 -4.17 -18.61
CA ARG A 91 15.30 -4.67 -17.23
C ARG A 91 15.97 -3.66 -16.30
N ALA A 92 17.06 -3.04 -16.74
CA ALA A 92 17.75 -1.99 -15.98
C ALA A 92 16.85 -0.76 -15.80
N ARG A 93 16.17 -0.29 -16.86
CA ARG A 93 15.21 0.82 -16.80
C ARG A 93 14.02 0.50 -15.89
N PHE A 94 13.50 -0.73 -15.92
CA PHE A 94 12.44 -1.15 -15.02
C PHE A 94 12.92 -1.15 -13.56
N LYS A 95 14.08 -1.76 -13.28
CA LYS A 95 14.67 -1.79 -11.94
C LYS A 95 14.86 -0.38 -11.38
N GLU A 96 15.37 0.53 -12.19
CA GLU A 96 15.61 1.92 -11.78
C GLU A 96 14.30 2.67 -11.51
N ARG A 97 13.29 2.54 -12.37
CA ARG A 97 11.96 3.13 -12.12
C ARG A 97 11.29 2.56 -10.88
N SER A 98 11.38 1.26 -10.66
CA SER A 98 10.83 0.57 -9.49
C SER A 98 11.53 1.01 -8.20
N ARG A 99 12.86 1.16 -8.22
CA ARG A 99 13.65 1.70 -7.12
C ARG A 99 13.23 3.13 -6.79
N LYS A 100 13.19 4.01 -7.80
CA LYS A 100 12.77 5.40 -7.61
C LYS A 100 11.35 5.49 -7.05
N MET A 101 10.41 4.71 -7.59
CA MET A 101 9.05 4.64 -7.07
C MET A 101 9.02 4.23 -5.60
N TYR A 102 9.76 3.19 -5.23
CA TYR A 102 9.86 2.73 -3.85
C TYR A 102 10.43 3.83 -2.94
N GLU A 103 11.49 4.53 -3.35
CA GLU A 103 12.10 5.62 -2.58
C GLU A 103 11.15 6.81 -2.39
N ASP A 104 10.46 7.23 -3.44
CA ASP A 104 9.48 8.32 -3.37
C ASP A 104 8.32 7.96 -2.41
N GLN A 105 7.83 6.71 -2.47
CA GLN A 105 6.81 6.21 -1.56
C GLN A 105 7.34 6.06 -0.12
N TRP A 106 8.55 5.52 0.05
CA TRP A 106 9.22 5.41 1.36
C TRP A 106 9.34 6.77 2.03
N ASN A 107 9.79 7.79 1.29
CA ASN A 107 9.87 9.16 1.80
C ASN A 107 8.51 9.69 2.25
N TYR A 108 7.42 9.40 1.52
CA TYR A 108 6.07 9.77 1.94
C TYR A 108 5.65 9.10 3.26
N PHE A 109 5.94 7.82 3.46
CA PHE A 109 5.52 7.11 4.67
C PHE A 109 6.41 7.40 5.89
N SER A 110 7.73 7.58 5.68
CA SER A 110 8.72 7.61 6.78
C SER A 110 9.15 9.00 7.23
N SER A 111 9.04 10.03 6.39
CA SER A 111 9.56 11.37 6.72
C SER A 111 8.45 12.33 7.19
N ASP A 112 8.84 13.40 7.89
CA ASP A 112 7.96 14.51 8.30
C ASP A 112 8.02 15.73 7.36
N GLY A 113 8.91 15.67 6.36
CA GLY A 113 9.11 16.71 5.34
C GLY A 113 8.12 16.61 4.17
N MET A 114 8.34 17.40 3.13
CA MET A 114 7.55 17.31 1.90
C MET A 114 7.98 16.10 1.08
N ALA A 115 7.01 15.26 0.70
CA ALA A 115 7.21 14.12 -0.19
C ALA A 115 6.47 14.35 -1.51
N THR A 116 7.06 13.89 -2.61
CA THR A 116 6.47 14.00 -3.95
C THR A 116 6.39 12.65 -4.63
N TYR A 117 5.21 12.31 -5.14
CA TYR A 117 4.99 11.07 -5.88
C TYR A 117 3.91 11.27 -6.94
N LEU A 118 4.21 10.87 -8.19
CA LEU A 118 3.32 11.02 -9.36
C LEU A 118 2.71 12.43 -9.51
N GLY A 119 3.51 13.47 -9.26
CA GLY A 119 3.09 14.87 -9.39
C GLY A 119 2.28 15.43 -8.21
N TYR A 120 2.05 14.63 -7.16
CA TYR A 120 1.44 15.10 -5.92
C TYR A 120 2.50 15.37 -4.88
N THR A 121 2.46 16.54 -4.26
CA THR A 121 3.37 16.94 -3.20
C THR A 121 2.58 17.22 -1.93
N THR A 122 2.89 16.52 -0.84
CA THR A 122 2.25 16.71 0.46
C THR A 122 3.24 16.43 1.59
N ARG A 123 2.88 16.74 2.84
CA ARG A 123 3.69 16.39 4.00
C ARG A 123 3.70 14.87 4.18
N GLY A 124 4.88 14.30 4.41
CA GLY A 124 5.06 12.90 4.77
C GLY A 124 4.38 12.56 6.10
N LEU A 125 4.16 11.27 6.31
CA LEU A 125 3.38 10.78 7.43
C LEU A 125 4.19 10.64 8.72
N ASN A 126 5.53 10.63 8.65
CA ASN A 126 6.40 10.39 9.80
C ASN A 126 5.89 9.21 10.66
N LEU A 127 5.64 8.07 9.99
CA LEU A 127 5.18 6.89 10.69
C LEU A 127 6.29 6.35 11.59
N PRO A 128 5.97 5.96 12.83
CA PRO A 128 6.95 5.34 13.72
C PRO A 128 7.56 4.08 13.08
N THR A 129 8.82 3.78 13.41
CA THR A 129 9.56 2.64 12.87
C THR A 129 8.79 1.32 13.04
N GLU A 130 8.12 1.13 14.18
CA GLU A 130 7.31 -0.06 14.44
C GLU A 130 6.09 -0.18 13.52
N VAL A 131 5.51 0.94 13.11
CA VAL A 131 4.39 0.97 12.15
C VAL A 131 4.90 0.68 10.74
N LEU A 132 6.05 1.25 10.37
CA LEU A 132 6.70 0.98 9.08
C LEU A 132 7.08 -0.49 8.93
N GLU A 133 7.66 -1.10 9.97
CA GLU A 133 8.06 -2.52 9.95
C GLU A 133 6.85 -3.44 9.77
N LYS A 134 5.73 -3.13 10.43
CA LYS A 134 4.47 -3.86 10.24
C LYS A 134 3.92 -3.70 8.83
N PHE A 135 3.88 -2.46 8.34
CA PHE A 135 3.36 -2.11 7.02
C PHE A 135 4.15 -2.77 5.88
N TYR A 136 5.49 -2.70 5.92
CA TYR A 136 6.36 -3.21 4.87
C TYR A 136 6.63 -4.71 4.93
N TYR A 137 6.50 -5.34 6.11
CA TYR A 137 6.94 -6.72 6.31
C TYR A 137 6.01 -7.56 7.19
N LYS A 138 5.86 -7.23 8.48
CA LYS A 138 5.27 -8.18 9.46
C LYS A 138 3.82 -8.53 9.15
N ASN A 139 3.03 -7.59 8.62
CA ASN A 139 1.64 -7.86 8.27
C ASN A 139 1.53 -8.83 7.09
N ALA A 140 2.41 -8.71 6.09
CA ALA A 140 2.43 -9.63 4.95
C ALA A 140 2.86 -11.04 5.39
N GLN A 141 3.92 -11.14 6.18
CA GLN A 141 4.37 -12.41 6.75
C GLN A 141 3.28 -13.12 7.56
N LYS A 142 2.47 -12.35 8.30
CA LYS A 142 1.38 -12.90 9.11
C LYS A 142 0.24 -13.50 8.29
N VAL A 143 -0.11 -12.91 7.15
CA VAL A 143 -1.35 -13.26 6.41
C VAL A 143 -1.11 -14.01 5.11
N ILE A 144 0.13 -14.08 4.63
CA ILE A 144 0.49 -14.83 3.42
C ILE A 144 1.38 -16.02 3.82
N PRO A 145 0.84 -17.25 3.77
CA PRO A 145 1.61 -18.43 4.12
C PRO A 145 2.84 -18.60 3.21
N GLY A 146 4.02 -18.81 3.81
CA GLY A 146 5.26 -19.12 3.09
C GLY A 146 6.13 -17.93 2.66
N LEU A 147 5.84 -16.73 3.18
CA LEU A 147 6.68 -15.53 3.07
C LEU A 147 7.73 -15.46 4.20
#